data_AF-A0A963MC65-F1
#
_entry.id   AF-A0A963MC65-F1
#
_cell.length_a   1.000
_cell.length_b   1.000
_cell.length_c   1.000
_cell.angle_alpha   90.00
_cell.angle_beta   90.00
_cell.angle_gamma   90.00
#
_symmetry.space_group_name_H-M   'P 1'
#
loop_
_entity.id
_entity.type
_entity.pdbx_description
1 polymer ?
#
loop_
_entity_poly.entity_id
_entity_poly.type
_entity_poly.pdbx_seq_one_letter_code
_entity_poly.pdbx_strand_id
1 'polypeptide(L)' 'MRIAHWTVTTAAGTGRDAFARALAANASALRRDDFSRAGLDTWIGRVEAVEALQLPAALQALNARVTRLAWLALQ' A
#
# COMPACT_ATOMS: atom_id res chain seq x y z
N MET A 1 -7.31 -12.91 23.61
CA MET A 1 -7.64 -12.26 22.32
C MET A 1 -6.88 -13.00 21.21
N ARG A 2 -7.54 -13.38 20.10
CA ARG A 2 -6.93 -14.12 18.98
C ARG A 2 -7.26 -13.42 17.66
N ILE A 3 -6.28 -13.29 16.76
CA ILE A 3 -6.49 -12.81 15.39
C ILE A 3 -6.87 -14.01 14.51
N ALA A 4 -8.03 -13.95 13.85
CA ALA A 4 -8.51 -15.01 12.97
C ALA A 4 -8.07 -14.82 11.51
N HIS A 5 -8.12 -13.59 11.02
CA HIS A 5 -7.77 -13.23 9.65
C HIS A 5 -7.08 -11.86 9.62
N TRP A 6 -6.15 -11.70 8.69
CA TRP A 6 -5.47 -10.43 8.45
C TRP A 6 -4.90 -10.42 7.02
N THR A 7 -4.72 -9.21 6.52
CA THR A 7 -4.08 -8.92 5.23
C THR A 7 -3.09 -7.77 5.43
N VAL A 8 -2.23 -7.56 4.45
CA VAL A 8 -1.24 -6.49 4.49
C VAL A 8 -1.01 -5.98 3.07
N THR A 9 -0.87 -4.67 2.93
CA THR A 9 -0.46 -4.04 1.67
C THR A 9 0.63 -3.04 1.99
N THR A 10 1.78 -3.20 1.35
CA THR A 10 2.95 -2.32 1.53
C THR A 10 3.55 -1.98 0.17
N ALA A 11 4.60 -1.16 0.16
CA ALA A 11 5.35 -0.88 -1.07
C ALA A 11 5.98 -2.15 -1.68
N ALA A 12 6.21 -3.19 -0.86
CA ALA A 12 6.74 -4.47 -1.31
C ALA A 12 5.68 -5.36 -2.00
N GLY A 13 4.41 -4.92 -2.03
CA GLY A 13 3.32 -5.60 -2.70
C GLY A 13 2.08 -5.76 -1.84
N THR A 14 1.05 -6.33 -2.46
CA THR A 14 -0.26 -6.61 -1.85
C THR A 14 -0.30 -8.06 -1.39
N GLY A 15 -0.83 -8.27 -0.19
CA GLY A 15 -1.00 -9.59 0.41
C GLY A 15 0.19 -10.07 1.22
N ARG A 16 -0.07 -11.13 1.99
CA ARG A 16 0.87 -11.72 2.95
C ARG A 16 2.10 -12.32 2.28
N ASP A 17 1.93 -12.94 1.12
CA ASP A 17 3.01 -13.64 0.43
C ASP A 17 4.04 -12.68 -0.16
N ALA A 18 3.60 -11.55 -0.71
CA ALA A 18 4.50 -10.50 -1.19
C ALA A 18 5.31 -9.92 -0.02
N PHE A 19 4.63 -9.60 1.09
CA PHE A 19 5.26 -9.07 2.29
C PHE A 19 6.25 -10.06 2.92
N ALA A 20 5.86 -11.33 3.09
CA ALA A 20 6.70 -12.37 3.66
C ALA A 20 7.97 -12.62 2.82
N ARG A 21 7.83 -12.64 1.49
CA ARG A 21 8.99 -12.77 0.58
C ARG A 21 9.96 -11.60 0.72
N ALA A 22 9.45 -10.37 0.75
CA ALA A 22 10.31 -9.18 0.89
C ALA A 22 11.04 -9.15 2.24
N LEU A 23 10.35 -9.50 3.33
CA LEU A 23 10.96 -9.63 4.65
C LEU A 23 12.04 -10.72 4.67
N ALA A 24 11.75 -11.91 4.15
CA ALA A 24 12.70 -13.02 4.12
C ALA A 24 13.95 -12.69 3.29
N ALA A 25 13.78 -11.94 2.21
CA ALA A 25 14.88 -11.48 1.36
C ALA A 25 15.62 -10.24 1.88
N ASN A 26 15.17 -9.63 2.98
CA ASN A 26 15.63 -8.31 3.43
C ASN A 26 15.62 -7.27 2.28
N ALA A 27 14.58 -7.33 1.44
CA ALA A 27 14.44 -6.49 0.27
C ALA A 27 13.72 -5.19 0.63
N SER A 28 14.36 -4.06 0.39
CA SER A 28 13.72 -2.75 0.49
C SER A 28 12.84 -2.50 -0.74
N ALA A 29 11.62 -2.00 -0.50
CA ALA A 29 10.73 -1.49 -1.54
C ALA A 29 10.63 0.05 -1.52
N LEU A 30 11.59 0.71 -0.85
CA LEU A 30 11.68 2.15 -0.85
C LEU A 30 12.16 2.66 -2.21
N ARG A 31 11.57 3.74 -2.68
CA ARG A 31 12.00 4.48 -3.88
C ARG A 31 12.27 5.93 -3.51
N ARG A 32 13.03 6.65 -4.34
CA ARG A 32 13.19 8.11 -4.21
C ARG A 32 11.81 8.76 -4.11
N ASP A 33 11.67 9.77 -3.25
CA ASP A 33 10.41 10.50 -3.12
C ASP A 33 10.04 11.18 -4.44
N ASP A 34 9.00 10.62 -5.06
CA ASP A 34 8.38 11.08 -6.30
C ASP A 34 6.91 11.48 -6.07
N PHE A 35 6.49 11.59 -4.80
CA PHE A 35 5.09 11.80 -4.42
C PHE A 35 4.88 13.09 -3.65
N SER A 36 5.79 13.44 -2.74
CA SER A 36 5.64 14.65 -1.94
C SER A 36 5.97 15.89 -2.77
N ARG A 37 5.25 16.99 -2.49
CA ARG A 37 5.55 18.31 -3.08
C ARG A 37 6.66 19.06 -2.33
N ALA A 38 7.21 18.46 -1.28
CA ALA A 38 8.19 19.09 -0.40
C ALA A 38 9.61 19.06 -0.98
N GLY A 39 9.85 18.25 -2.03
CA GLY A 39 11.16 18.18 -2.70
C GLY A 39 12.29 17.68 -1.79
N LEU A 40 11.95 16.89 -0.78
CA LEU A 40 12.93 16.34 0.15
C LEU A 40 13.75 15.25 -0.56
N ASP A 41 15.07 15.29 -0.41
CA ASP A 41 15.95 14.20 -0.85
C ASP A 41 15.81 13.00 0.12
N THR A 42 14.70 12.29 -0.01
CA THR A 42 14.33 11.18 0.87
C THR A 42 13.80 9.98 0.08
N TRP A 43 13.50 8.91 0.81
CA TRP A 43 12.99 7.65 0.28
C TRP A 43 11.63 7.35 0.90
N ILE A 44 10.70 6.85 0.08
CA ILE A 44 9.32 6.54 0.50
C ILE A 44 8.92 5.12 0.10
N GLY A 45 8.06 4.52 0.93
CA GLY A 45 7.32 3.32 0.57
C GLY A 45 6.02 3.69 -0.15
N ARG A 46 6.02 3.61 -1.48
CA ARG A 46 4.83 3.90 -2.29
C ARG A 46 4.22 2.63 -2.87
N VAL A 47 2.92 2.45 -2.60
CA VAL A 47 2.11 1.32 -3.09
C VAL A 47 1.45 1.69 -4.41
N GLU A 48 2.12 1.42 -5.53
CA GLU A 48 1.71 1.87 -6.88
C GLU A 48 0.31 1.39 -7.34
N ALA A 49 -0.14 0.25 -6.81
CA ALA A 49 -1.47 -0.27 -7.12
C ALA A 49 -2.60 0.65 -6.60
N VAL A 50 -2.36 1.52 -5.62
CA VAL A 50 -3.42 2.40 -5.07
C VAL A 50 -3.76 3.56 -6.01
N GLU A 51 -2.83 3.97 -6.86
CA GLU A 51 -2.99 5.09 -7.78
C GLU A 51 -3.94 4.76 -8.94
N ALA A 52 -3.93 3.51 -9.41
CA ALA A 52 -4.82 3.02 -10.46
C ALA A 52 -6.19 2.54 -9.93
N LEU A 53 -6.29 2.24 -8.64
CA LEU A 53 -7.49 1.67 -8.02
C LEU A 53 -8.65 2.68 -8.05
N GLN A 54 -9.80 2.24 -8.55
CA GLN A 54 -11.07 2.95 -8.45
C GLN A 54 -11.93 2.30 -7.37
N LEU A 55 -12.52 3.11 -6.49
CA LEU A 55 -13.49 2.60 -5.52
C LEU A 55 -14.81 2.26 -6.22
N PRO A 56 -15.57 1.26 -5.71
CA PRO A 56 -16.94 1.03 -6.11
C PRO A 56 -17.78 2.31 -6.00
N ALA A 57 -18.79 2.47 -6.86
CA ALA A 57 -19.62 3.68 -6.94
C ALA A 57 -20.19 4.10 -5.57
N ALA A 58 -20.63 3.14 -4.76
CA ALA A 58 -21.18 3.37 -3.42
C ALA A 58 -20.17 4.00 -2.43
N LEU A 59 -18.86 3.86 -2.69
CA LEU A 59 -17.78 4.35 -1.82
C LEU A 59 -17.08 5.60 -2.38
N GLN A 60 -17.54 6.16 -3.50
CA GLN A 60 -16.87 7.29 -4.14
C GLN A 60 -16.83 8.55 -3.29
N ALA A 61 -17.79 8.72 -2.37
CA ALA A 61 -17.75 9.80 -1.38
C ALA A 61 -16.50 9.73 -0.46
N LEU A 62 -15.86 8.56 -0.36
CA LEU A 62 -14.68 8.30 0.47
C LEU A 62 -13.38 8.21 -0.35
N ASN A 63 -13.33 8.72 -1.60
CA ASN A 63 -12.25 8.47 -2.57
C ASN A 63 -10.90 9.18 -2.28
N ALA A 64 -10.42 9.11 -1.04
CA ALA A 64 -9.08 9.44 -0.64
C ALA A 64 -8.11 8.26 -0.88
N ARG A 65 -6.82 8.58 -1.01
CA ARG A 65 -5.76 7.57 -1.19
C ARG A 65 -5.71 6.56 -0.04
N VAL A 66 -5.92 7.01 1.19
CA VAL A 66 -5.94 6.14 2.38
C VAL A 66 -7.10 5.13 2.32
N THR A 67 -8.28 5.55 1.86
CA THR A 67 -9.43 4.66 1.69
C THR A 67 -9.21 3.66 0.59
N ARG A 68 -8.64 4.09 -0.55
CA ARG A 68 -8.24 3.18 -1.63
C ARG A 68 -7.21 2.17 -1.16
N LEU A 69 -6.25 2.57 -0.31
CA LEU A 69 -5.26 1.66 0.24
C LEU A 69 -5.89 0.62 1.16
N ALA A 70 -6.82 1.05 2.03
CA ALA A 70 -7.56 0.15 2.89
C ALA A 70 -8.42 -0.83 2.07
N TRP A 71 -9.10 -0.34 1.03
CA TRP A 71 -9.86 -1.18 0.11
C TRP A 71 -8.98 -2.19 -0.59
N LEU A 72 -7.83 -1.77 -1.15
CA LEU A 72 -6.85 -2.65 -1.79
C LEU A 72 -6.37 -3.75 -0.84
N ALA A 73 -6.21 -3.45 0.45
CA ALA A 73 -5.80 -4.43 1.44
C ALA A 73 -6.90 -5.45 1.79
N LEU A 74 -8.17 -5.20 1.48
CA LEU A 74 -9.28 -6.12 1.73
C LEU A 74 -9.57 -7.06 0.54
N GLN A 75 -8.98 -6.80 -0.62
CA GLN A 75 -9.09 -7.66 -1.82
C GLN A 75 -8.22 -8.91 -1.70
#